data_AF-A0AAV0IDD7-F1
#
_entry.id   AF-A0AAV0IDD7-F1
#
_cell.length_a   1.000
_cell.length_b   1.000
_cell.length_c   1.000
_cell.angle_alpha   90.00
_cell.angle_beta   90.00
_cell.angle_gamma   90.00
#
_symmetry.space_group_name_H-M   'P 1'
#
loop_
_entity.id
_entity.type
_entity.pdbx_description
1 polymer ?
#
loop_
_entity_poly.entity_id
_entity_poly.type
_entity_poly.pdbx_seq_one_letter_code
_entity_poly.pdbx_strand_id
1 'polypeptide(L)'
;MAEAGKDSSLIEGSGRNGSFGRTTSSVEGSSLRRRSSSLSRTLSFQPEYGGVESDNVSEAGDIGDRALHSSSRFSEDGGSVRRLSLEIALEGGVAFPIPEDDAKSPVYPLPEEGGAVLAPRSTEPMIGSKEEKEDSWRLPPLFEYVSCLLYLAVFGILGVLTRYLLQKLFGPGIARVTSDSSPLYLDLPSNMVGSFLMGWWGVVFKPRISSVSDHLAIGLTTGYLGSLTTFSGWNQKMLDLVVDGEWVYAVSGFLIGLFLAAYSIKLGVGTAKCFQLATQRLNCGHCNWTVNTWRRHLAVMIVLVLMLGLLWTLSGTLLSKEFSSTEAQLWIACIVAAPGVWIRWFLARLNGRGLGQSGILKWVPFGTLIANISAACIMAGLATVKKAVDTKNCNTIATGVQFGFLGCLSTVSTFMAEYHAMEESSKFWRAYLYGLVTILAAFALGILIYAVPVWSRGYS
;
A
#
# COMPACT_ATOMS: atom_id res chain seq x y z
N MET A 1 -35.51 -52.01 -13.66
CA MET A 1 -36.89 -52.50 -13.88
C MET A 1 -37.84 -51.47 -13.30
N ALA A 2 -39.03 -51.32 -13.91
CA ALA A 2 -40.20 -50.72 -13.25
C ALA A 2 -40.90 -51.82 -12.39
N GLU A 3 -42.08 -51.69 -11.76
CA GLU A 3 -43.21 -50.74 -11.71
C GLU A 3 -43.70 -50.74 -10.23
N ALA A 4 -44.18 -49.65 -9.62
CA ALA A 4 -45.52 -49.05 -9.70
C ALA A 4 -46.71 -49.90 -9.15
N GLY A 5 -47.55 -49.28 -8.31
CA GLY A 5 -48.81 -49.81 -7.78
C GLY A 5 -48.77 -50.29 -6.32
N LYS A 6 -49.85 -50.20 -5.52
CA LYS A 6 -51.19 -49.59 -5.76
C LYS A 6 -51.96 -49.46 -4.42
N ASP A 7 -52.89 -48.49 -4.33
CA ASP A 7 -54.20 -48.44 -3.63
C ASP A 7 -54.42 -49.01 -2.18
N SER A 8 -55.38 -48.59 -1.35
CA SER A 8 -56.24 -47.38 -1.24
C SER A 8 -57.09 -47.43 0.06
N SER A 9 -57.33 -46.28 0.72
CA SER A 9 -58.54 -45.99 1.53
C SER A 9 -58.56 -44.48 1.86
N LEU A 10 -59.56 -43.66 1.45
CA LEU A 10 -60.96 -43.56 1.93
C LEU A 10 -61.07 -43.02 3.38
N ILE A 11 -61.89 -42.01 3.72
CA ILE A 11 -62.70 -41.05 2.93
C ILE A 11 -63.12 -39.83 3.83
N GLU A 12 -63.43 -38.66 3.22
CA GLU A 12 -64.21 -37.50 3.75
C GLU A 12 -63.85 -36.83 5.13
N GLY A 13 -64.18 -35.55 5.39
CA GLY A 13 -64.70 -34.48 4.51
C GLY A 13 -65.34 -33.31 5.29
N SER A 14 -65.24 -32.08 4.76
CA SER A 14 -66.02 -30.84 5.10
C SER A 14 -66.15 -30.38 6.58
N GLY A 15 -65.90 -29.12 7.00
CA GLY A 15 -65.49 -27.89 6.31
C GLY A 15 -66.59 -26.80 6.22
N ARG A 16 -66.49 -25.70 7.01
CA ARG A 16 -67.10 -24.38 6.64
C ARG A 16 -66.72 -23.19 7.54
N ASN A 17 -66.84 -22.01 6.93
CA ASN A 17 -66.40 -20.67 7.37
C ASN A 17 -67.23 -20.01 8.47
N GLY A 18 -66.60 -19.04 9.17
CA GLY A 18 -67.23 -17.80 9.69
C GLY A 18 -67.07 -17.57 11.20
N SER A 19 -67.33 -16.37 11.77
CA SER A 19 -67.33 -15.00 11.23
C SER A 19 -67.74 -14.03 12.37
N PHE A 20 -66.92 -13.01 12.66
CA PHE A 20 -67.23 -11.85 13.53
C PHE A 20 -67.53 -12.07 15.05
N GLY A 21 -67.08 -11.11 15.86
CA GLY A 21 -67.41 -10.93 17.28
C GLY A 21 -66.70 -9.68 17.82
N ARG A 22 -67.43 -8.74 18.42
CA ARG A 22 -66.90 -7.39 18.77
C ARG A 22 -67.58 -6.84 20.03
N THR A 23 -66.83 -6.63 21.11
CA THR A 23 -67.33 -6.04 22.38
C THR A 23 -66.26 -5.23 23.11
N THR A 24 -66.69 -4.24 23.88
CA THR A 24 -65.91 -3.42 24.84
C THR A 24 -66.42 -3.69 26.28
N SER A 25 -65.80 -3.28 27.38
CA SER A 25 -64.71 -2.31 27.62
C SER A 25 -63.62 -2.94 28.55
N SER A 26 -62.84 -2.30 29.45
CA SER A 26 -62.80 -0.92 29.98
C SER A 26 -61.45 -0.57 30.64
N VAL A 27 -61.32 0.70 31.04
CA VAL A 27 -60.70 1.24 32.28
C VAL A 27 -60.62 0.18 33.41
N GLU A 28 -59.56 0.02 34.23
CA GLU A 28 -58.38 0.82 34.65
C GLU A 28 -57.13 -0.12 34.66
N GLY A 29 -55.85 0.25 34.81
CA GLY A 29 -55.21 1.46 35.34
C GLY A 29 -54.00 1.11 36.24
N SER A 30 -52.83 0.76 35.69
CA SER A 30 -51.52 0.80 36.39
C SER A 30 -50.33 0.53 35.45
N SER A 31 -49.10 0.85 35.88
CA SER A 31 -47.93 1.05 35.01
C SER A 31 -46.84 -0.04 35.05
N LEU A 32 -46.48 -0.61 33.90
CA LEU A 32 -45.17 -1.26 33.67
C LEU A 32 -44.60 -0.91 32.29
N ARG A 33 -43.49 -0.16 32.28
CA ARG A 33 -42.90 0.47 31.08
C ARG A 33 -42.02 -0.48 30.24
N ARG A 34 -42.61 -1.56 29.69
CA ARG A 34 -41.92 -2.38 28.67
C ARG A 34 -41.94 -1.66 27.32
N ARG A 35 -40.78 -1.18 26.83
CA ARG A 35 -40.64 -0.69 25.46
C ARG A 35 -40.53 -1.89 24.49
N SER A 36 -41.64 -2.20 23.82
CA SER A 36 -41.63 -3.09 22.65
C SER A 36 -40.98 -2.40 21.44
N SER A 37 -40.48 -3.21 20.51
CA SER A 37 -39.92 -2.75 19.25
C SER A 37 -40.97 -2.08 18.35
N SER A 38 -40.54 -1.06 17.62
CA SER A 38 -41.20 -0.59 16.39
C SER A 38 -40.13 -0.42 15.32
N LEU A 39 -40.31 -1.11 14.19
CA LEU A 39 -39.48 -0.95 13.00
C LEU A 39 -39.91 0.31 12.21
N SER A 40 -39.23 0.54 11.10
CA SER A 40 -39.65 1.47 10.03
C SER A 40 -39.46 2.96 10.31
N ARG A 41 -38.23 3.43 10.09
CA ARG A 41 -38.05 4.60 9.23
C ARG A 41 -36.88 4.35 8.26
N THR A 42 -37.23 4.00 7.03
CA THR A 42 -36.27 3.71 5.95
C THR A 42 -35.53 5.00 5.59
N LEU A 43 -34.23 5.06 5.88
CA LEU A 43 -33.38 6.13 5.35
C LEU A 43 -32.89 5.69 3.97
N SER A 44 -33.43 6.31 2.93
CA SER A 44 -33.02 6.07 1.54
C SER A 44 -31.59 6.58 1.33
N PHE A 45 -30.63 5.67 1.19
CA PHE A 45 -29.32 6.01 0.65
C PHE A 45 -29.49 6.45 -0.82
N GLN A 46 -29.43 7.75 -1.05
CA GLN A 46 -29.35 8.34 -2.38
C GLN A 46 -27.87 8.54 -2.72
N PRO A 47 -27.33 7.93 -3.79
CA PRO A 47 -25.93 8.09 -4.15
C PRO A 47 -25.69 9.47 -4.77
N GLU A 48 -24.69 10.21 -4.27
CA GLU A 48 -24.23 11.44 -4.91
C GLU A 48 -23.49 11.12 -6.21
N TYR A 49 -24.15 11.35 -7.34
CA TYR A 49 -23.55 11.18 -8.67
C TYR A 49 -22.70 12.40 -9.04
N GLY A 50 -21.37 12.23 -9.10
CA GLY A 50 -20.52 13.07 -9.97
C GLY A 50 -19.12 13.43 -9.47
N GLY A 51 -18.13 13.25 -10.34
CA GLY A 51 -16.81 13.88 -10.20
C GLY A 51 -15.83 13.13 -9.29
N VAL A 52 -15.93 13.35 -7.97
CA VAL A 52 -14.78 13.25 -7.04
C VAL A 52 -14.21 11.83 -6.90
N GLU A 53 -15.06 10.79 -6.87
CA GLU A 53 -14.59 9.39 -6.72
C GLU A 53 -13.68 8.93 -7.86
N SER A 54 -13.80 9.50 -9.07
CA SER A 54 -13.10 9.03 -10.28
C SER A 54 -11.57 9.10 -10.16
N ASP A 55 -11.05 10.06 -9.41
CA ASP A 55 -9.66 10.52 -9.53
C ASP A 55 -8.81 10.10 -8.33
N ASN A 56 -9.41 9.80 -7.17
CA ASN A 56 -8.71 9.37 -5.95
C ASN A 56 -8.35 7.87 -5.96
N VAL A 57 -8.90 7.08 -6.89
CA VAL A 57 -8.79 5.60 -6.91
C VAL A 57 -7.33 5.12 -6.95
N SER A 58 -6.50 5.81 -7.72
CA SER A 58 -5.06 5.59 -7.84
C SER A 58 -4.24 5.95 -6.59
N GLU A 59 -4.82 6.63 -5.60
CA GLU A 59 -4.17 6.90 -4.30
C GLU A 59 -4.46 5.81 -3.24
N ALA A 60 -5.27 4.79 -3.57
CA ALA A 60 -5.61 3.71 -2.65
C ALA A 60 -4.42 2.84 -2.24
N GLY A 61 -3.41 2.72 -3.10
CA GLY A 61 -2.15 2.04 -2.83
C GLY A 61 -1.17 2.89 -2.04
N ASP A 62 0.01 3.09 -2.63
CA ASP A 62 1.07 3.98 -2.13
C ASP A 62 1.05 5.31 -2.90
N ILE A 63 1.43 6.41 -2.24
CA ILE A 63 1.55 7.76 -2.80
C ILE A 63 2.95 8.37 -2.59
N GLY A 64 3.90 7.59 -2.07
CA GLY A 64 5.27 8.02 -1.83
C GLY A 64 5.39 9.02 -0.67
N ASP A 65 6.30 9.99 -0.82
CA ASP A 65 6.52 11.08 0.14
C ASP A 65 5.27 11.93 0.43
N ARG A 66 4.27 11.93 -0.47
CA ARG A 66 3.00 12.64 -0.27
C ARG A 66 2.22 12.16 0.96
N ALA A 67 2.49 10.95 1.45
CA ALA A 67 1.96 10.45 2.71
C ALA A 67 2.45 11.26 3.92
N LEU A 68 3.73 11.65 3.94
CA LEU A 68 4.33 12.46 5.02
C LEU A 68 3.74 13.87 5.09
N HIS A 69 3.26 14.40 3.96
CA HIS A 69 2.56 15.69 3.87
C HIS A 69 1.02 15.57 3.95
N SER A 70 0.49 14.45 4.46
CA SER A 70 -0.95 14.29 4.71
C SER A 70 -1.33 14.76 6.12
N SER A 71 -0.50 14.50 7.12
CA SER A 71 -0.74 14.84 8.52
C SER A 71 -0.61 16.35 8.85
N SER A 72 0.01 17.16 7.98
CA SER A 72 0.01 18.64 8.13
C SER A 72 -1.30 19.31 7.70
N ARG A 73 -2.11 18.66 6.84
CA ARG A 73 -3.34 19.25 6.29
C ARG A 73 -4.48 19.45 7.30
N PHE A 74 -4.33 18.98 8.53
CA PHE A 74 -5.28 19.21 9.64
C PHE A 74 -4.95 20.44 10.51
N SER A 75 -4.00 21.30 10.10
CA SER A 75 -3.61 22.47 10.93
C SER A 75 -3.24 23.75 10.19
N GLU A 76 -3.24 23.76 8.85
CA GLU A 76 -2.76 24.90 8.05
C GLU A 76 -3.80 25.31 7.01
N ASP A 77 -4.71 26.20 7.43
CA ASP A 77 -5.48 27.04 6.50
C ASP A 77 -4.62 28.27 6.10
N GLY A 78 -4.70 28.69 4.84
CA GLY A 78 -4.06 29.93 4.36
C GLY A 78 -2.52 30.02 4.38
N GLY A 79 -1.78 29.06 3.81
CA GLY A 79 -0.30 29.16 3.71
C GLY A 79 0.33 28.54 2.45
N SER A 80 0.95 29.36 1.58
CA SER A 80 1.61 28.88 0.35
C SER A 80 3.04 28.39 0.60
N VAL A 81 3.19 27.15 1.10
CA VAL A 81 4.50 26.54 1.34
C VAL A 81 5.25 26.24 0.04
N ARG A 82 6.52 26.68 -0.05
CA ARG A 82 7.38 26.52 -1.24
C ARG A 82 7.66 25.04 -1.54
N ARG A 83 7.51 24.63 -2.81
CA ARG A 83 7.88 23.29 -3.30
C ARG A 83 9.42 23.17 -3.30
N LEU A 84 9.97 22.24 -2.54
CA LEU A 84 11.39 21.85 -2.68
C LEU A 84 11.54 20.88 -3.85
N SER A 85 11.55 21.41 -5.07
CA SER A 85 11.86 20.64 -6.27
C SER A 85 13.37 20.67 -6.52
N LEU A 86 14.04 19.53 -6.39
CA LEU A 86 15.42 19.38 -6.83
C LEU A 86 15.45 19.19 -8.34
N GLU A 87 15.18 20.27 -9.07
CA GLU A 87 15.17 20.30 -10.53
C GLU A 87 16.59 20.55 -11.04
N ILE A 88 17.12 19.60 -11.83
CA ILE A 88 18.48 19.69 -12.37
C ILE A 88 18.45 20.70 -13.52
N ALA A 89 18.86 21.94 -13.23
CA ALA A 89 18.89 23.02 -14.20
C ALA A 89 19.93 22.75 -15.29
N LEU A 90 19.48 22.33 -16.48
CA LEU A 90 20.33 22.10 -17.64
C LEU A 90 19.63 22.46 -18.95
N GLU A 91 19.16 23.71 -19.04
CA GLU A 91 18.92 24.38 -20.31
C GLU A 91 19.22 25.89 -20.17
N GLY A 92 19.94 26.46 -21.13
CA GLY A 92 20.48 27.82 -21.04
C GLY A 92 19.67 28.83 -21.84
N GLY A 93 19.33 29.97 -21.23
CA GLY A 93 18.67 31.10 -21.88
C GLY A 93 19.08 32.41 -21.25
N VAL A 94 19.96 33.17 -21.91
CA VAL A 94 20.48 34.45 -21.39
C VAL A 94 19.55 35.59 -21.76
N ALA A 95 19.05 36.33 -20.76
CA ALA A 95 18.45 37.65 -20.92
C ALA A 95 18.67 38.49 -19.65
N PHE A 96 19.34 39.65 -19.80
CA PHE A 96 19.50 40.65 -18.73
C PHE A 96 18.47 41.77 -18.89
N PRO A 97 17.85 42.27 -17.80
CA PRO A 97 17.24 43.60 -17.75
C PRO A 97 18.30 44.67 -17.43
N ILE A 98 18.19 45.83 -18.08
CA ILE A 98 19.01 47.03 -17.83
C ILE A 98 18.28 47.91 -16.80
N PRO A 99 18.97 48.56 -15.85
CA PRO A 99 18.37 49.57 -14.98
C PRO A 99 18.38 50.96 -15.63
N GLU A 100 17.30 51.72 -15.45
CA GLU A 100 17.27 53.19 -15.62
C GLU A 100 16.66 53.83 -14.36
N ASP A 101 16.88 55.13 -14.17
CA ASP A 101 16.90 55.81 -12.87
C ASP A 101 16.12 57.16 -12.90
N ASP A 102 15.98 57.78 -11.73
CA ASP A 102 15.72 59.21 -11.48
C ASP A 102 14.36 59.82 -11.90
N ALA A 103 13.51 60.16 -10.90
CA ALA A 103 12.63 61.35 -10.96
C ALA A 103 12.18 61.86 -9.58
N LYS A 104 12.68 63.05 -9.21
CA LYS A 104 12.27 63.95 -8.09
C LYS A 104 10.84 64.53 -8.27
N SER A 105 10.12 65.09 -7.29
CA SER A 105 10.21 65.09 -5.80
C SER A 105 8.83 65.50 -5.14
N PRO A 106 8.61 66.52 -4.27
CA PRO A 106 7.91 66.29 -2.99
C PRO A 106 6.64 67.15 -2.70
N VAL A 107 5.99 66.94 -1.55
CA VAL A 107 5.49 68.01 -0.62
C VAL A 107 5.03 67.44 0.76
N TYR A 108 5.28 68.22 1.81
CA TYR A 108 4.82 68.16 3.22
C TYR A 108 4.54 69.66 3.63
N PRO A 109 3.98 70.05 4.81
CA PRO A 109 3.85 69.41 6.14
C PRO A 109 2.39 69.52 6.70
N LEU A 110 1.99 69.69 7.98
CA LEU A 110 2.58 69.87 9.35
C LEU A 110 1.60 69.19 10.40
N PRO A 111 1.45 69.54 11.72
CA PRO A 111 0.90 68.63 12.74
C PRO A 111 -0.25 69.21 13.61
N GLU A 112 -0.60 68.54 14.72
CA GLU A 112 -0.79 69.21 16.02
C GLU A 112 -0.51 68.28 17.24
N GLU A 113 -0.55 68.86 18.43
CA GLU A 113 -0.05 68.39 19.74
C GLU A 113 -1.03 67.42 20.46
N GLY A 114 -0.77 66.77 21.60
CA GLY A 114 0.42 66.67 22.47
C GLY A 114 0.00 66.26 23.91
N GLY A 115 0.92 65.72 24.71
CA GLY A 115 0.68 65.47 26.15
C GLY A 115 1.27 64.17 26.70
N ALA A 116 2.04 64.27 27.79
CA ALA A 116 2.59 63.14 28.55
C ALA A 116 2.40 63.36 30.06
N VAL A 117 2.00 62.32 30.80
CA VAL A 117 1.84 62.33 32.26
C VAL A 117 2.44 61.05 32.85
N LEU A 118 2.93 61.14 34.08
CA LEU A 118 3.81 60.17 34.74
C LEU A 118 3.03 59.02 35.43
N ALA A 119 3.71 57.88 35.61
CA ALA A 119 3.22 56.74 36.40
C ALA A 119 3.31 56.99 37.91
N PRO A 120 2.65 56.14 38.72
CA PRO A 120 3.47 55.24 39.54
C PRO A 120 3.02 53.77 39.54
N ARG A 121 3.85 52.93 40.17
CA ARG A 121 3.85 51.47 40.16
C ARG A 121 3.13 50.89 41.37
N SER A 122 2.28 49.88 41.18
CA SER A 122 1.83 48.95 42.21
C SER A 122 2.02 47.51 41.72
N THR A 123 2.29 46.58 42.63
CA THR A 123 2.67 45.20 42.30
C THR A 123 1.89 44.21 43.16
N GLU A 124 1.07 43.37 42.52
CA GLU A 124 0.62 42.09 43.07
C GLU A 124 0.91 40.96 42.07
N PRO A 125 1.43 39.80 42.53
CA PRO A 125 1.75 38.70 41.65
C PRO A 125 0.50 37.87 41.36
N MET A 126 -0.21 38.20 40.27
CA MET A 126 -1.14 37.25 39.68
C MET A 126 -0.38 35.98 39.30
N ILE A 127 -0.72 34.87 39.97
CA ILE A 127 -0.18 33.54 39.66
C ILE A 127 -0.81 33.10 38.34
N GLY A 128 -0.23 33.59 37.24
CA GLY A 128 -0.45 33.03 35.93
C GLY A 128 0.00 31.59 35.95
N SER A 129 -0.96 30.67 35.94
CA SER A 129 -0.69 29.28 35.60
C SER A 129 0.08 29.27 34.30
N LYS A 130 1.31 28.75 34.33
CA LYS A 130 1.99 28.36 33.10
C LYS A 130 1.16 27.25 32.48
N GLU A 131 0.28 27.63 31.56
CA GLU A 131 -0.02 26.78 30.43
C GLU A 131 1.33 26.53 29.74
N GLU A 132 1.95 25.40 30.08
CA GLU A 132 3.03 24.87 29.29
C GLU A 132 2.43 24.60 27.91
N LYS A 133 2.67 25.53 26.97
CA LYS A 133 2.46 25.25 25.57
C LYS A 133 3.27 24.01 25.27
N GLU A 134 2.56 22.91 25.05
CA GLU A 134 3.15 21.64 24.64
C GLU A 134 3.62 21.83 23.20
N ASP A 135 4.74 22.54 23.04
CA ASP A 135 5.33 22.90 21.76
C ASP A 135 5.55 21.61 20.98
N SER A 136 4.70 21.39 19.98
CA SER A 136 4.74 20.21 19.14
C SER A 136 5.92 20.35 18.18
N TRP A 137 7.14 20.12 18.69
CA TRP A 137 8.40 20.16 17.95
C TRP A 137 8.40 19.08 16.86
N ARG A 138 7.75 19.39 15.74
CA ARG A 138 7.75 18.62 14.49
C ARG A 138 9.21 18.36 14.10
N LEU A 139 9.49 17.17 13.58
CA LEU A 139 10.87 16.79 13.28
C LEU A 139 11.34 17.58 12.04
N PRO A 140 12.63 17.94 11.91
CA PRO A 140 13.12 18.56 10.68
C PRO A 140 12.79 17.66 9.47
N PRO A 141 12.33 18.20 8.32
CA PRO A 141 11.83 17.37 7.21
C PRO A 141 12.83 16.31 6.73
N LEU A 142 14.14 16.60 6.78
CA LEU A 142 15.20 15.63 6.49
C LEU A 142 15.17 14.41 7.42
N PHE A 143 14.88 14.61 8.71
CA PHE A 143 14.83 13.54 9.70
C PHE A 143 13.56 12.69 9.54
N GLU A 144 12.41 13.29 9.21
CA GLU A 144 11.19 12.56 8.84
C GLU A 144 11.41 11.70 7.59
N TYR A 145 12.15 12.22 6.62
CA TYR A 145 12.51 11.52 5.39
C TYR A 145 13.44 10.34 5.65
N VAL A 146 14.54 10.55 6.39
CA VAL A 146 15.47 9.49 6.79
C VAL A 146 14.77 8.45 7.66
N SER A 147 13.80 8.85 8.48
CA SER A 147 12.96 7.93 9.25
C SER A 147 12.15 7.02 8.34
N CYS A 148 11.45 7.59 7.35
CA CYS A 148 10.71 6.81 6.37
C CYS A 148 11.62 5.81 5.63
N LEU A 149 12.81 6.24 5.19
CA LEU A 149 13.78 5.35 4.53
C LEU A 149 14.28 4.20 5.44
N LEU A 150 14.50 4.44 6.73
CA LEU A 150 14.90 3.39 7.69
C LEU A 150 13.76 2.39 7.96
N TYR A 151 12.53 2.88 8.16
CA TYR A 151 11.34 2.02 8.25
C TYR A 151 11.21 1.13 7.01
N LEU A 152 11.26 1.73 5.81
CA LEU A 152 11.20 1.02 4.53
C LEU A 152 12.32 -0.01 4.36
N ALA A 153 13.54 0.29 4.81
CA ALA A 153 14.67 -0.63 4.74
C ALA A 153 14.51 -1.85 5.66
N VAL A 154 14.25 -1.63 6.96
CA VAL A 154 14.12 -2.72 7.94
C VAL A 154 12.92 -3.61 7.60
N PHE A 155 11.74 -3.02 7.37
CA PHE A 155 10.55 -3.78 7.03
C PHE A 155 10.66 -4.44 5.64
N GLY A 156 11.35 -3.83 4.68
CA GLY A 156 11.65 -4.43 3.38
C GLY A 156 12.47 -5.71 3.48
N ILE A 157 13.53 -5.73 4.30
CA ILE A 157 14.34 -6.94 4.55
C ILE A 157 13.50 -8.03 5.24
N LEU A 158 12.67 -7.67 6.22
CA LEU A 158 11.74 -8.61 6.86
C LEU A 158 10.71 -9.18 5.86
N GLY A 159 10.30 -8.40 4.85
CA GLY A 159 9.45 -8.86 3.75
C GLY A 159 10.16 -9.89 2.87
N VAL A 160 11.42 -9.65 2.49
CA VAL A 160 12.26 -10.60 1.73
C VAL A 160 12.44 -11.92 2.49
N LEU A 161 12.78 -11.85 3.78
CA LEU A 161 12.91 -13.03 4.65
C LEU A 161 11.59 -13.81 4.74
N THR A 162 10.45 -13.12 4.90
CA THR A 162 9.14 -13.78 4.95
C THR A 162 8.78 -14.43 3.60
N ARG A 163 9.02 -13.75 2.48
CA ARG A 163 8.82 -14.32 1.13
C ARG A 163 9.64 -15.59 0.93
N TYR A 164 10.91 -15.60 1.36
CA TYR A 164 11.78 -16.77 1.28
C TYR A 164 11.28 -17.95 2.12
N LEU A 165 10.86 -17.69 3.36
CA LEU A 165 10.29 -18.72 4.24
C LEU A 165 9.00 -19.30 3.66
N LEU A 166 8.14 -18.49 3.02
CA LEU A 166 6.95 -18.97 2.33
C LEU A 166 7.29 -19.82 1.09
N GLN A 167 8.28 -19.43 0.29
CA GLN A 167 8.76 -20.26 -0.83
C GLN A 167 9.25 -21.63 -0.36
N LYS A 168 10.03 -21.68 0.73
CA LYS A 168 10.52 -22.94 1.32
C LYS A 168 9.39 -23.80 1.91
N LEU A 169 8.43 -23.17 2.60
CA LEU A 169 7.30 -23.84 3.26
C LEU A 169 6.31 -24.45 2.27
N PHE A 170 5.91 -23.70 1.24
CA PHE A 170 4.91 -24.14 0.27
C PHE A 170 5.49 -24.91 -0.93
N GLY A 171 6.77 -24.68 -1.23
CA GLY A 171 7.50 -25.31 -2.33
C GLY A 171 7.76 -26.81 -2.17
N PRO A 172 8.55 -27.40 -3.10
CA PRO A 172 8.70 -28.85 -3.24
C PRO A 172 9.44 -29.54 -2.08
N GLY A 173 10.05 -28.79 -1.16
CA GLY A 173 10.78 -29.35 -0.02
C GLY A 173 9.92 -29.68 1.21
N ILE A 174 8.80 -28.97 1.42
CA ILE A 174 7.96 -29.14 2.62
C ILE A 174 6.51 -29.47 2.23
N ALA A 175 5.66 -28.49 1.91
CA ALA A 175 4.23 -28.76 1.63
C ALA A 175 3.97 -29.30 0.21
N ARG A 176 4.91 -29.14 -0.73
CA ARG A 176 4.82 -29.65 -2.11
C ARG A 176 3.62 -29.11 -2.91
N VAL A 177 3.18 -27.88 -2.60
CA VAL A 177 2.03 -27.20 -3.23
C VAL A 177 2.45 -26.39 -4.45
N THR A 178 3.63 -25.76 -4.40
CA THR A 178 4.18 -24.93 -5.48
C THR A 178 5.46 -25.53 -6.07
N SER A 179 5.77 -25.23 -7.33
CA SER A 179 7.03 -25.61 -7.98
C SER A 179 7.44 -24.64 -9.09
N ASP A 180 8.65 -24.81 -9.63
CA ASP A 180 9.15 -24.10 -10.81
C ASP A 180 8.59 -24.63 -12.15
N SER A 181 7.95 -25.80 -12.13
CA SER A 181 7.41 -26.51 -13.30
C SER A 181 5.88 -26.62 -13.27
N SER A 182 5.22 -25.62 -12.65
CA SER A 182 3.80 -25.61 -12.34
C SER A 182 3.22 -24.21 -12.50
N PRO A 183 1.93 -24.06 -12.88
CA PRO A 183 1.25 -22.77 -12.81
C PRO A 183 1.11 -22.27 -11.35
N LEU A 184 1.28 -23.13 -10.35
CA LEU A 184 1.40 -22.76 -8.94
C LEU A 184 2.87 -22.41 -8.64
N TYR A 185 3.27 -21.21 -9.05
CA TYR A 185 4.63 -20.69 -8.89
C TYR A 185 5.02 -20.44 -7.43
N LEU A 186 6.32 -20.48 -7.12
CA LEU A 186 6.85 -20.37 -5.75
C LEU A 186 6.44 -19.08 -5.01
N ASP A 187 6.29 -17.95 -5.72
CA ASP A 187 5.84 -16.66 -5.15
C ASP A 187 4.31 -16.50 -5.07
N LEU A 188 3.51 -17.50 -5.44
CA LEU A 188 2.06 -17.42 -5.32
C LEU A 188 1.59 -17.25 -3.85
N PRO A 189 2.08 -18.01 -2.86
CA PRO A 189 1.64 -17.90 -1.46
C PRO A 189 2.07 -16.57 -0.82
N SER A 190 3.25 -16.05 -1.16
CA SER A 190 3.74 -14.76 -0.66
C SER A 190 2.94 -13.60 -1.25
N ASN A 191 2.58 -13.66 -2.54
CA ASN A 191 1.65 -12.73 -3.18
C ASN A 191 0.23 -12.77 -2.59
N MET A 192 -0.31 -13.95 -2.29
CA MET A 192 -1.61 -14.11 -1.63
C MET A 192 -1.60 -13.53 -0.20
N VAL A 193 -0.66 -13.96 0.65
CA VAL A 193 -0.55 -13.49 2.05
C VAL A 193 -0.31 -11.98 2.11
N GLY A 194 0.57 -11.44 1.25
CA GLY A 194 0.82 -10.01 1.18
C GLY A 194 -0.41 -9.20 0.75
N SER A 195 -1.20 -9.71 -0.21
CA SER A 195 -2.44 -9.05 -0.66
C SER A 195 -3.55 -9.12 0.41
N PHE A 196 -3.69 -10.25 1.11
CA PHE A 196 -4.62 -10.39 2.24
C PHE A 196 -4.29 -9.42 3.38
N LEU A 197 -3.02 -9.35 3.79
CA LEU A 197 -2.57 -8.44 4.84
C LEU A 197 -2.65 -6.97 4.38
N MET A 198 -2.57 -6.67 3.09
CA MET A 198 -2.81 -5.31 2.57
C MET A 198 -4.28 -4.89 2.75
N GLY A 199 -5.23 -5.81 2.62
CA GLY A 199 -6.63 -5.57 2.98
C GLY A 199 -6.82 -5.26 4.47
N TRP A 200 -6.04 -5.90 5.35
CA TRP A 200 -6.03 -5.58 6.78
C TRP A 200 -5.36 -4.24 7.09
N TRP A 201 -4.06 -4.11 6.82
CA TRP A 201 -3.24 -2.99 7.30
C TRP A 201 -3.23 -1.79 6.35
N GLY A 202 -3.32 -2.02 5.04
CA GLY A 202 -3.32 -0.97 4.01
C GLY A 202 -4.69 -0.38 3.69
N VAL A 203 -5.78 -1.12 3.93
CA VAL A 203 -7.15 -0.64 3.70
C VAL A 203 -7.89 -0.37 5.01
N VAL A 204 -8.21 -1.41 5.80
CA VAL A 204 -9.14 -1.26 6.93
C VAL A 204 -8.52 -0.61 8.17
N PHE A 205 -7.30 -1.01 8.56
CA PHE A 205 -6.64 -0.50 9.76
C PHE A 205 -5.64 0.64 9.51
N LYS A 206 -5.43 1.08 8.26
CA LYS A 206 -4.52 2.18 7.88
C LYS A 206 -4.70 3.45 8.74
N PRO A 207 -5.92 3.95 9.03
CA PRO A 207 -6.11 5.10 9.92
C PRO A 207 -5.64 4.86 11.36
N ARG A 208 -5.85 3.65 11.89
CA ARG A 208 -5.47 3.30 13.27
C ARG A 208 -3.96 3.11 13.41
N ILE A 209 -3.29 2.61 12.37
CA ILE A 209 -1.82 2.48 12.34
C ILE A 209 -1.18 3.86 12.18
N SER A 210 -1.70 4.70 11.27
CA SER A 210 -1.30 6.10 11.10
C SER A 210 -1.41 6.90 12.42
N SER A 211 -2.50 6.73 13.18
CA SER A 211 -2.66 7.39 14.49
C SER A 211 -1.64 6.98 15.56
N VAL A 212 -0.87 5.90 15.33
CA VAL A 212 0.32 5.55 16.13
C VAL A 212 1.58 6.15 15.49
N SER A 213 1.78 5.92 14.19
CA SER A 213 2.83 6.56 13.38
C SER A 213 2.59 6.35 11.88
N ASP A 214 2.64 7.44 11.11
CA ASP A 214 2.63 7.39 9.63
C ASP A 214 3.83 6.59 9.08
N HIS A 215 5.02 6.75 9.68
CA HIS A 215 6.22 5.99 9.30
C HIS A 215 6.04 4.48 9.52
N LEU A 216 5.34 4.06 10.58
CA LEU A 216 4.99 2.65 10.80
C LEU A 216 3.96 2.14 9.79
N ALA A 217 2.96 2.95 9.43
CA ALA A 217 2.00 2.60 8.38
C ALA A 217 2.71 2.36 7.04
N ILE A 218 3.58 3.29 6.62
CA ILE A 218 4.38 3.18 5.39
C ILE A 218 5.36 1.99 5.48
N GLY A 219 6.03 1.80 6.63
CA GLY A 219 6.92 0.66 6.87
C GLY A 219 6.23 -0.69 6.70
N LEU A 220 5.03 -0.85 7.27
CA LEU A 220 4.24 -2.08 7.13
C LEU A 220 3.70 -2.28 5.71
N THR A 221 3.09 -1.26 5.09
CA THR A 221 2.42 -1.42 3.79
C THR A 221 3.39 -1.38 2.62
N THR A 222 4.19 -0.32 2.50
CA THR A 222 5.14 -0.15 1.41
C THR A 222 6.41 -0.97 1.61
N GLY A 223 6.93 -1.01 2.84
CA GLY A 223 8.11 -1.80 3.18
C GLY A 223 7.82 -3.30 3.16
N TYR A 224 7.20 -3.79 4.24
CA TYR A 224 7.01 -5.22 4.49
C TYR A 224 6.11 -5.88 3.47
N LEU A 225 4.84 -5.44 3.35
CA LEU A 225 3.89 -6.07 2.42
C LEU A 225 4.28 -5.87 0.96
N GLY A 226 4.92 -4.76 0.63
CA GLY A 226 5.54 -4.55 -0.68
C GLY A 226 6.56 -5.65 -1.00
N SER A 227 7.62 -5.78 -0.20
CA SER A 227 8.74 -6.72 -0.42
C SER A 227 8.42 -8.20 -0.16
N LEU A 228 7.38 -8.48 0.63
CA LEU A 228 6.78 -9.80 0.79
C LEU A 228 6.17 -10.28 -0.52
N THR A 229 5.59 -9.38 -1.32
CA THR A 229 5.11 -9.71 -2.66
C THR A 229 6.19 -9.51 -3.73
N THR A 230 5.99 -10.07 -4.91
CA THR A 230 6.82 -9.77 -6.08
C THR A 230 6.03 -10.01 -7.37
N PHE A 231 5.95 -8.98 -8.20
CA PHE A 231 5.39 -9.05 -9.55
C PHE A 231 6.48 -9.41 -10.57
N SER A 232 7.71 -8.93 -10.37
CA SER A 232 8.84 -9.23 -11.25
C SER A 232 9.18 -10.74 -11.24
N GLY A 233 9.21 -11.34 -10.04
CA GLY A 233 9.44 -12.79 -9.86
C GLY A 233 8.34 -13.65 -10.46
N TRP A 234 7.07 -13.23 -10.29
CA TRP A 234 5.91 -13.85 -10.94
C TRP A 234 6.04 -13.81 -12.47
N ASN A 235 6.28 -12.63 -13.05
CA ASN A 235 6.43 -12.46 -14.49
C ASN A 235 7.62 -13.28 -15.04
N GLN A 236 8.77 -13.29 -14.35
CA GLN A 236 9.92 -14.10 -14.75
C GLN A 236 9.59 -15.59 -14.75
N LYS A 237 8.89 -16.11 -13.73
CA LYS A 237 8.50 -17.52 -13.71
C LYS A 237 7.60 -17.90 -14.89
N MET A 238 6.72 -17.01 -15.32
CA MET A 238 5.89 -17.23 -16.51
C MET A 238 6.70 -17.15 -17.82
N LEU A 239 7.77 -16.35 -17.86
CA LEU A 239 8.73 -16.34 -18.99
C LEU A 239 9.54 -17.64 -19.05
N ASP A 240 10.04 -18.14 -17.91
CA ASP A 240 10.76 -19.43 -17.82
C ASP A 240 9.88 -20.55 -18.39
N LEU A 241 8.63 -20.66 -17.92
CA LEU A 241 7.67 -21.68 -18.39
C LEU A 241 7.40 -21.59 -19.91
N VAL A 242 7.45 -20.40 -20.51
CA VAL A 242 7.31 -20.25 -21.97
C VAL A 242 8.59 -20.60 -22.71
N VAL A 243 9.76 -20.33 -22.14
CA VAL A 243 11.05 -20.79 -22.69
C VAL A 243 11.14 -22.31 -22.68
N ASP A 244 10.69 -22.95 -21.60
CA ASP A 244 10.62 -24.41 -21.43
C ASP A 244 9.53 -25.09 -22.30
N GLY A 245 8.70 -24.31 -22.99
CA GLY A 245 7.62 -24.78 -23.88
C GLY A 245 6.25 -24.98 -23.21
N GLU A 246 6.19 -24.91 -21.88
CA GLU A 246 4.98 -25.06 -21.04
C GLU A 246 4.09 -23.80 -21.02
N TRP A 247 3.78 -23.26 -22.20
CA TRP A 247 3.01 -22.02 -22.37
C TRP A 247 1.62 -22.06 -21.73
N VAL A 248 1.00 -23.24 -21.64
CA VAL A 248 -0.30 -23.44 -20.97
C VAL A 248 -0.17 -23.17 -19.46
N TYR A 249 0.94 -23.56 -18.83
CA TYR A 249 1.20 -23.27 -17.42
C TYR A 249 1.51 -21.79 -17.21
N ALA A 250 2.19 -21.12 -18.14
CA ALA A 250 2.42 -19.68 -18.05
C ALA A 250 1.12 -18.87 -18.13
N VAL A 251 0.24 -19.17 -19.10
CA VAL A 251 -1.09 -18.52 -19.19
C VAL A 251 -1.93 -18.82 -17.94
N SER A 252 -1.93 -20.08 -17.48
CA SER A 252 -2.65 -20.50 -16.28
C SER A 252 -2.11 -19.81 -15.01
N GLY A 253 -0.80 -19.66 -14.87
CA GLY A 253 -0.16 -18.99 -13.72
C GLY A 253 -0.38 -17.49 -13.68
N PHE A 254 -0.57 -16.82 -14.83
CA PHE A 254 -1.06 -15.43 -14.86
C PHE A 254 -2.52 -15.32 -14.42
N LEU A 255 -3.41 -16.21 -14.88
CA LEU A 255 -4.81 -16.20 -14.46
C LEU A 255 -4.94 -16.51 -12.95
N ILE A 256 -4.32 -17.59 -12.49
CA ILE A 256 -4.35 -18.04 -11.08
C ILE A 256 -3.71 -16.98 -10.17
N GLY A 257 -2.55 -16.42 -10.54
CA GLY A 257 -1.90 -15.38 -9.75
C GLY A 257 -2.76 -14.13 -9.58
N LEU A 258 -3.39 -13.65 -10.66
CA LEU A 258 -4.27 -12.49 -10.61
C LEU A 258 -5.53 -12.77 -9.77
N PHE A 259 -6.24 -13.86 -10.04
CA PHE A 259 -7.49 -14.16 -9.34
C PHE A 259 -7.27 -14.46 -7.85
N LEU A 260 -6.23 -15.20 -7.48
CA LEU A 260 -5.97 -15.51 -6.07
C LEU A 260 -5.45 -14.30 -5.29
N ALA A 261 -4.65 -13.41 -5.89
CA ALA A 261 -4.23 -12.18 -5.24
C ALA A 261 -5.41 -11.19 -5.05
N ALA A 262 -6.25 -11.01 -6.08
CA ALA A 262 -7.43 -10.15 -6.02
C ALA A 262 -8.49 -10.67 -5.04
N TYR A 263 -8.69 -11.99 -4.97
CA TYR A 263 -9.58 -12.59 -3.96
C TYR A 263 -8.98 -12.51 -2.56
N SER A 264 -7.66 -12.65 -2.41
CA SER A 264 -6.97 -12.54 -1.12
C SER A 264 -7.15 -11.16 -0.49
N ILE A 265 -7.03 -10.06 -1.25
CA ILE A 265 -7.27 -8.72 -0.69
C ILE A 265 -8.75 -8.51 -0.30
N LYS A 266 -9.72 -9.00 -1.08
CA LYS A 266 -11.14 -8.95 -0.72
C LYS A 266 -11.43 -9.71 0.58
N LEU A 267 -10.87 -10.92 0.73
CA LEU A 267 -10.94 -11.68 1.99
C LEU A 267 -10.29 -10.90 3.15
N GLY A 268 -9.16 -10.23 2.90
CA GLY A 268 -8.48 -9.36 3.87
C GLY A 268 -9.39 -8.24 4.36
N VAL A 269 -9.94 -7.44 3.44
CA VAL A 269 -10.87 -6.33 3.76
C VAL A 269 -12.13 -6.83 4.48
N GLY A 270 -12.72 -7.95 4.02
CA GLY A 270 -13.92 -8.53 4.64
C GLY A 270 -13.68 -9.02 6.07
N THR A 271 -12.62 -9.81 6.29
CA THR A 271 -12.28 -10.35 7.61
C THR A 271 -11.83 -9.25 8.58
N ALA A 272 -11.08 -8.24 8.11
CA ALA A 272 -10.71 -7.06 8.90
C ALA A 272 -11.91 -6.24 9.35
N LYS A 273 -12.90 -5.99 8.46
CA LYS A 273 -14.17 -5.32 8.81
C LYS A 273 -14.94 -6.11 9.87
N CYS A 274 -15.01 -7.45 9.74
CA CYS A 274 -15.65 -8.31 10.75
C CYS A 274 -14.94 -8.23 12.11
N PHE A 275 -13.60 -8.23 12.13
CA PHE A 275 -12.80 -8.11 13.36
C PHE A 275 -12.93 -6.72 14.02
N GLN A 276 -13.02 -5.65 13.22
CA GLN A 276 -13.27 -4.29 13.70
C GLN A 276 -14.65 -4.20 14.40
N LEU A 277 -15.70 -4.75 13.79
CA LEU A 277 -17.03 -4.81 14.39
C LEU A 277 -17.08 -5.68 15.66
N ALA A 278 -16.33 -6.79 15.69
CA ALA A 278 -16.22 -7.64 16.88
C ALA A 278 -15.51 -6.91 18.04
N THR A 279 -14.37 -6.26 17.79
CA THR A 279 -13.61 -5.54 18.82
C THR A 279 -14.33 -4.30 19.33
N GLN A 280 -15.11 -3.61 18.50
CA GLN A 280 -16.04 -2.55 18.93
C GLN A 280 -17.11 -3.08 19.89
N ARG A 281 -17.74 -4.22 19.57
CA ARG A 281 -18.77 -4.85 20.43
C ARG A 281 -18.23 -5.34 21.78
N LEU A 282 -16.94 -5.67 21.85
CA LEU A 282 -16.26 -6.12 23.06
C LEU A 282 -15.77 -4.97 23.95
N ASN A 283 -16.00 -3.70 23.57
CA ASN A 283 -15.63 -2.51 24.35
C ASN A 283 -14.14 -2.46 24.76
N CYS A 284 -13.25 -3.05 23.94
CA CYS A 284 -11.81 -3.00 24.15
C CYS A 284 -11.33 -1.54 24.07
N GLY A 285 -10.87 -1.00 25.21
CA GLY A 285 -10.52 0.42 25.35
C GLY A 285 -9.44 0.90 24.37
N HIS A 286 -9.49 2.19 24.04
CA HIS A 286 -8.47 2.82 23.21
C HIS A 286 -7.14 2.94 23.98
N CYS A 287 -6.17 2.11 23.64
CA CYS A 287 -4.78 2.35 24.00
C CYS A 287 -4.25 3.53 23.19
N ASN A 288 -4.28 4.74 23.77
CA ASN A 288 -3.66 5.95 23.20
C ASN A 288 -2.13 5.87 23.28
N TRP A 289 -1.54 5.01 22.46
CA TRP A 289 -0.10 4.80 22.35
C TRP A 289 0.47 5.65 21.21
N THR A 290 0.39 6.96 21.36
CA THR A 290 0.90 7.93 20.38
C THR A 290 2.39 8.18 20.61
N VAL A 291 3.17 8.33 19.52
CA VAL A 291 4.65 8.45 19.59
C VAL A 291 5.09 9.93 19.66
N ASN A 292 4.21 10.82 20.14
CA ASN A 292 4.24 12.29 20.01
C ASN A 292 5.38 13.04 20.75
N THR A 293 6.55 12.45 20.92
CA THR A 293 7.70 13.09 21.56
C THR A 293 8.94 12.89 20.70
N TRP A 294 9.69 13.97 20.42
CA TRP A 294 10.98 13.93 19.72
C TRP A 294 11.91 12.83 20.26
N ARG A 295 12.00 12.67 21.59
CA ARG A 295 12.78 11.62 22.26
C ARG A 295 12.34 10.20 21.89
N ARG A 296 11.04 9.95 21.69
CA ARG A 296 10.50 8.64 21.28
C ARG A 296 10.83 8.35 19.82
N HIS A 297 10.62 9.32 18.92
CA HIS A 297 11.04 9.18 17.52
C HIS A 297 12.55 8.93 17.39
N LEU A 298 13.38 9.69 18.12
CA LEU A 298 14.84 9.48 18.13
C LEU A 298 15.23 8.10 18.67
N ALA A 299 14.58 7.61 19.73
CA ALA A 299 14.82 6.27 20.26
C ALA A 299 14.43 5.17 19.26
N VAL A 300 13.27 5.28 18.61
CA VAL A 300 12.84 4.34 17.54
C VAL A 300 13.79 4.38 16.35
N MET A 301 14.29 5.57 15.99
CA MET A 301 15.30 5.73 14.94
C MET A 301 16.61 5.02 15.27
N ILE A 302 17.11 5.16 16.50
CA ILE A 302 18.30 4.43 16.98
C ILE A 302 18.05 2.92 16.93
N VAL A 303 16.88 2.44 17.37
CA VAL A 303 16.51 1.02 17.28
C VAL A 303 16.47 0.54 15.83
N LEU A 304 15.90 1.30 14.90
CA LEU A 304 15.87 0.94 13.47
C LEU A 304 17.27 0.92 12.83
N VAL A 305 18.16 1.86 13.18
CA VAL A 305 19.57 1.83 12.74
C VAL A 305 20.30 0.59 13.29
N LEU A 306 20.09 0.25 14.57
CA LEU A 306 20.68 -0.95 15.17
C LEU A 306 20.12 -2.24 14.55
N MET A 307 18.81 -2.31 14.27
CA MET A 307 18.20 -3.43 13.57
C MET A 307 18.71 -3.58 12.13
N LEU A 308 18.82 -2.47 11.38
CA LEU A 308 19.34 -2.48 10.01
C LEU A 308 20.81 -2.91 9.97
N GLY A 309 21.63 -2.38 10.89
CA GLY A 309 23.03 -2.77 11.08
C GLY A 309 23.16 -4.25 11.44
N LEU A 310 22.32 -4.78 12.33
CA LEU A 310 22.29 -6.21 12.67
C LEU A 310 21.87 -7.08 11.46
N LEU A 311 20.84 -6.68 10.71
CA LEU A 311 20.39 -7.41 9.52
C LEU A 311 21.47 -7.45 8.43
N TRP A 312 22.15 -6.34 8.17
CA TRP A 312 23.24 -6.28 7.18
C TRP A 312 24.51 -7.00 7.65
N THR A 313 24.91 -6.89 8.92
CA THR A 313 26.09 -7.61 9.44
C THR A 313 25.85 -9.12 9.52
N LEU A 314 24.65 -9.56 9.90
CA LEU A 314 24.26 -10.97 9.85
C LEU A 314 24.26 -11.49 8.40
N SER A 315 23.63 -10.76 7.47
CA SER A 315 23.63 -11.13 6.05
C SER A 315 25.04 -11.19 5.47
N GLY A 316 25.89 -10.19 5.74
CA GLY A 316 27.27 -10.15 5.28
C GLY A 316 28.12 -11.30 5.84
N THR A 317 28.03 -11.57 7.15
CA THR A 317 28.82 -12.64 7.78
C THR A 317 28.36 -14.05 7.39
N LEU A 318 27.06 -14.26 7.16
CA LEU A 318 26.56 -15.53 6.61
C LEU A 318 26.91 -15.68 5.13
N LEU A 319 26.79 -14.63 4.33
CA LEU A 319 27.27 -14.61 2.93
C LEU A 319 28.76 -14.97 2.82
N SER A 320 29.61 -14.42 3.69
CA SER A 320 31.05 -14.75 3.71
C SER A 320 31.35 -16.19 4.12
N LYS A 321 30.50 -16.82 4.94
CA LYS A 321 30.67 -18.22 5.37
C LYS A 321 30.09 -19.21 4.36
N GLU A 322 28.98 -18.85 3.72
CA GLU A 322 28.11 -19.77 2.98
C GLU A 322 28.06 -19.46 1.48
N PHE A 323 28.98 -18.66 0.92
CA PHE A 323 28.99 -18.20 -0.48
C PHE A 323 28.86 -19.34 -1.53
N SER A 324 29.25 -20.55 -1.17
CA SER A 324 29.13 -21.75 -2.02
C SER A 324 27.74 -22.40 -2.03
N SER A 325 26.83 -21.98 -1.14
CA SER A 325 25.47 -22.52 -0.97
C SER A 325 24.41 -21.78 -1.80
N THR A 326 23.20 -22.34 -1.86
CA THR A 326 22.01 -21.66 -2.40
C THR A 326 21.56 -20.52 -1.48
N GLU A 327 21.74 -20.65 -0.16
CA GLU A 327 21.31 -19.65 0.83
C GLU A 327 22.09 -18.32 0.70
N ALA A 328 23.29 -18.33 0.10
CA ALA A 328 24.03 -17.13 -0.28
C ALA A 328 23.19 -16.13 -1.11
N GLN A 329 22.25 -16.62 -1.91
CA GLN A 329 21.34 -15.80 -2.71
C GLN A 329 20.39 -14.97 -1.82
N LEU A 330 19.91 -15.54 -0.71
CA LEU A 330 19.12 -14.83 0.29
C LEU A 330 19.96 -13.73 0.98
N TRP A 331 21.18 -14.05 1.36
CA TRP A 331 22.03 -13.10 2.07
C TRP A 331 22.43 -11.90 1.21
N ILE A 332 22.70 -12.10 -0.09
CA ILE A 332 22.82 -11.01 -1.07
C ILE A 332 21.51 -10.22 -1.16
N ALA A 333 20.37 -10.91 -1.29
CA ALA A 333 19.06 -10.28 -1.42
C ALA A 333 18.70 -9.37 -0.23
N CYS A 334 19.01 -9.79 1.00
CA CYS A 334 18.81 -8.97 2.21
C CYS A 334 19.70 -7.72 2.24
N ILE A 335 20.92 -7.78 1.69
CA ILE A 335 21.79 -6.60 1.56
C ILE A 335 21.20 -5.60 0.54
N VAL A 336 20.77 -6.08 -0.64
CA VAL A 336 20.29 -5.22 -1.75
C VAL A 336 18.77 -4.93 -1.74
N ALA A 337 18.04 -5.36 -0.70
CA ALA A 337 16.60 -5.18 -0.60
C ALA A 337 16.18 -3.70 -0.51
N ALA A 338 16.86 -2.92 0.35
CA ALA A 338 16.41 -1.57 0.71
C ALA A 338 16.37 -0.58 -0.48
N PRO A 339 17.37 -0.50 -1.39
CA PRO A 339 17.29 0.34 -2.58
C PRO A 339 16.07 0.06 -3.47
N GLY A 340 15.63 -1.20 -3.58
CA GLY A 340 14.44 -1.56 -4.37
C GLY A 340 13.16 -0.97 -3.77
N VAL A 341 13.00 -1.09 -2.44
CA VAL A 341 11.87 -0.50 -1.71
C VAL A 341 11.87 1.01 -1.81
N TRP A 342 13.04 1.65 -1.63
CA TRP A 342 13.18 3.09 -1.74
C TRP A 342 12.77 3.58 -3.13
N ILE A 343 13.29 2.99 -4.20
CA ILE A 343 12.94 3.38 -5.58
C ILE A 343 11.44 3.18 -5.85
N ARG A 344 10.82 2.08 -5.38
CA ARG A 344 9.36 1.89 -5.50
C ARG A 344 8.57 2.99 -4.78
N TRP A 345 8.95 3.38 -3.57
CA TRP A 345 8.32 4.47 -2.82
C TRP A 345 8.55 5.85 -3.48
N PHE A 346 9.74 6.09 -4.06
CA PHE A 346 10.02 7.27 -4.90
C PHE A 346 9.15 7.29 -6.17
N LEU A 347 8.88 6.15 -6.80
CA LEU A 347 7.99 6.05 -7.97
C LEU A 347 6.52 6.21 -7.61
N ALA A 348 6.08 5.72 -6.44
CA ALA A 348 4.70 5.88 -5.95
C ALA A 348 4.24 7.35 -5.85
N ARG A 349 5.19 8.30 -5.77
CA ARG A 349 4.94 9.75 -5.90
C ARG A 349 4.23 10.17 -7.19
N LEU A 350 4.20 9.31 -8.22
CA LEU A 350 3.52 9.51 -9.51
C LEU A 350 2.06 9.02 -9.51
N ASN A 351 1.68 8.12 -8.59
CA ASN A 351 0.30 7.62 -8.49
C ASN A 351 -0.67 8.78 -8.27
N GLY A 352 -1.82 8.82 -8.95
CA GLY A 352 -2.81 9.90 -8.82
C GLY A 352 -2.46 11.24 -9.49
N ARG A 353 -1.26 11.40 -10.09
CA ARG A 353 -0.92 12.65 -10.80
C ARG A 353 -1.44 12.69 -12.25
N GLY A 354 -1.50 11.54 -12.91
CA GLY A 354 -1.76 11.46 -14.35
C GLY A 354 -0.58 11.94 -15.20
N LEU A 355 -0.84 12.10 -16.50
CA LEU A 355 0.11 12.51 -17.52
C LEU A 355 -0.14 13.96 -17.96
N GLY A 356 0.95 14.71 -18.16
CA GLY A 356 0.94 16.11 -18.59
C GLY A 356 0.36 17.08 -17.54
N GLN A 357 0.41 18.38 -17.84
CA GLN A 357 -0.12 19.42 -16.94
C GLN A 357 -1.64 19.29 -16.70
N SER A 358 -2.37 18.71 -17.66
CA SER A 358 -3.81 18.48 -17.58
C SER A 358 -4.21 17.28 -16.70
N GLY A 359 -3.26 16.44 -16.25
CA GLY A 359 -3.56 15.26 -15.44
C GLY A 359 -4.41 14.21 -16.18
N ILE A 360 -4.06 13.90 -17.42
CA ILE A 360 -4.74 12.86 -18.22
C ILE A 360 -4.49 11.49 -17.57
N LEU A 361 -5.50 10.61 -17.52
CA LEU A 361 -5.40 9.28 -16.90
C LEU A 361 -4.98 9.28 -15.41
N LYS A 362 -5.32 10.31 -14.60
CA LYS A 362 -5.08 10.33 -13.14
C LYS A 362 -5.35 9.00 -12.42
N TRP A 363 -6.45 8.34 -12.78
CA TRP A 363 -6.89 7.06 -12.22
C TRP A 363 -5.89 5.89 -12.37
N VAL A 364 -4.85 6.04 -13.19
CA VAL A 364 -3.78 5.04 -13.34
C VAL A 364 -2.67 5.30 -12.30
N PRO A 365 -2.31 4.31 -11.46
CA PRO A 365 -1.17 4.39 -10.56
C PRO A 365 0.14 4.18 -11.34
N PHE A 366 0.58 5.24 -12.03
CA PHE A 366 1.78 5.20 -12.88
C PHE A 366 3.06 4.81 -12.14
N GLY A 367 3.19 5.15 -10.85
CA GLY A 367 4.33 4.75 -10.03
C GLY A 367 4.42 3.24 -9.85
N THR A 368 3.32 2.61 -9.44
CA THR A 368 3.24 1.15 -9.26
C THR A 368 3.39 0.42 -10.60
N LEU A 369 2.78 0.94 -11.67
CA LEU A 369 2.92 0.43 -13.04
C LEU A 369 4.38 0.45 -13.53
N ILE A 370 5.07 1.59 -13.41
CA ILE A 370 6.47 1.76 -13.82
C ILE A 370 7.38 0.87 -12.98
N ALA A 371 7.15 0.79 -11.66
CA ALA A 371 7.94 -0.04 -10.76
C ALA A 371 7.84 -1.54 -11.14
N ASN A 372 6.63 -2.03 -11.40
CA ASN A 372 6.40 -3.43 -11.80
C ASN A 372 6.98 -3.77 -13.18
N ILE A 373 6.74 -2.93 -14.20
CA ILE A 373 7.25 -3.18 -15.56
C ILE A 373 8.79 -3.07 -15.61
N SER A 374 9.38 -2.03 -15.01
CA SER A 374 10.84 -1.86 -15.02
C SER A 374 11.55 -2.97 -14.25
N ALA A 375 11.05 -3.39 -13.09
CA ALA A 375 11.59 -4.52 -12.34
C ALA A 375 11.53 -5.83 -13.15
N ALA A 376 10.42 -6.08 -13.86
CA ALA A 376 10.27 -7.26 -14.72
C ALA A 376 11.25 -7.24 -15.92
N CYS A 377 11.40 -6.10 -16.60
CA CYS A 377 12.34 -5.95 -17.71
C CYS A 377 13.80 -6.13 -17.28
N ILE A 378 14.20 -5.55 -16.15
CA ILE A 378 15.56 -5.71 -15.61
C ILE A 378 15.76 -7.16 -15.12
N MET A 379 14.73 -7.81 -14.57
CA MET A 379 14.80 -9.21 -14.14
C MET A 379 15.01 -10.16 -15.32
N ALA A 380 14.30 -9.95 -16.43
CA ALA A 380 14.49 -10.66 -17.69
C ALA A 380 15.89 -10.43 -18.27
N GLY A 381 16.41 -9.21 -18.20
CA GLY A 381 17.79 -8.90 -18.59
C GLY A 381 18.82 -9.69 -17.77
N LEU A 382 18.67 -9.73 -16.45
CA LEU A 382 19.53 -10.53 -15.57
C LEU A 382 19.37 -12.04 -15.81
N ALA A 383 18.18 -12.53 -16.14
CA ALA A 383 17.96 -13.94 -16.49
C ALA A 383 18.68 -14.32 -17.80
N THR A 384 18.71 -13.41 -18.77
CA THR A 384 19.48 -13.56 -20.02
C THR A 384 20.97 -13.60 -19.76
N VAL A 385 21.49 -12.70 -18.89
CA VAL A 385 22.91 -12.70 -18.50
C VAL A 385 23.29 -13.99 -17.77
N LYS A 386 22.44 -14.50 -16.86
CA LYS A 386 22.65 -15.79 -16.20
C LYS A 386 22.81 -16.92 -17.23
N LYS A 387 21.85 -17.06 -18.16
CA LYS A 387 21.87 -18.05 -19.25
C LYS A 387 23.04 -17.88 -20.24
N ALA A 388 23.51 -16.65 -20.47
CA ALA A 388 24.59 -16.37 -21.41
C ALA A 388 26.02 -16.50 -20.82
N VAL A 389 26.17 -16.42 -19.50
CA VAL A 389 27.47 -16.47 -18.80
C VAL A 389 27.68 -17.80 -18.08
N ASP A 390 26.61 -18.42 -17.58
CA ASP A 390 26.56 -19.65 -16.77
C ASP A 390 27.78 -19.94 -15.87
N THR A 391 28.13 -18.95 -15.03
CA THR A 391 29.09 -19.18 -13.94
C THR A 391 28.37 -19.14 -12.60
N LYS A 392 28.75 -20.03 -11.68
CA LYS A 392 28.18 -20.09 -10.31
C LYS A 392 28.16 -18.72 -9.62
N ASN A 393 29.23 -17.94 -9.75
CA ASN A 393 29.33 -16.61 -9.14
C ASN A 393 28.33 -15.62 -9.77
N CYS A 394 28.21 -15.59 -11.10
CA CYS A 394 27.21 -14.77 -11.78
C CYS A 394 25.80 -15.20 -11.39
N ASN A 395 25.51 -16.51 -11.41
CA ASN A 395 24.20 -17.07 -11.06
C ASN A 395 23.81 -16.76 -9.60
N THR A 396 24.73 -16.87 -8.63
CA THR A 396 24.45 -16.50 -7.23
C THR A 396 24.20 -15.00 -7.06
N ILE A 397 25.07 -14.14 -7.63
CA ILE A 397 24.92 -12.68 -7.51
C ILE A 397 23.66 -12.19 -8.20
N ALA A 398 23.44 -12.58 -9.45
CA ALA A 398 22.26 -12.17 -10.22
C ALA A 398 20.96 -12.69 -9.59
N THR A 399 20.93 -13.91 -9.06
CA THR A 399 19.73 -14.41 -8.36
C THR A 399 19.47 -13.65 -7.04
N GLY A 400 20.51 -13.28 -6.30
CA GLY A 400 20.34 -12.41 -5.12
C GLY A 400 19.83 -11.01 -5.47
N VAL A 401 20.29 -10.41 -6.57
CA VAL A 401 19.77 -9.12 -7.08
C VAL A 401 18.34 -9.24 -7.61
N GLN A 402 18.01 -10.33 -8.30
CA GLN A 402 16.65 -10.63 -8.74
C GLN A 402 15.71 -10.79 -7.54
N PHE A 403 16.06 -11.63 -6.56
CA PHE A 403 15.21 -11.94 -5.41
C PHE A 403 15.05 -10.77 -4.44
N GLY A 404 16.14 -10.04 -4.18
CA GLY A 404 16.18 -8.89 -3.28
C GLY A 404 15.74 -7.60 -3.97
N PHE A 405 16.64 -6.97 -4.73
CA PHE A 405 16.43 -5.64 -5.29
C PHE A 405 15.21 -5.57 -6.22
N LEU A 406 15.13 -6.45 -7.23
CA LEU A 406 14.05 -6.43 -8.22
C LEU A 406 12.74 -7.00 -7.68
N GLY A 407 12.81 -7.93 -6.73
CA GLY A 407 11.66 -8.35 -5.94
C GLY A 407 11.05 -7.17 -5.19
N CYS A 408 11.84 -6.49 -4.34
CA CYS A 408 11.45 -5.32 -3.54
C CYS A 408 11.01 -4.10 -4.36
N LEU A 409 11.57 -3.91 -5.56
CA LEU A 409 11.18 -2.84 -6.49
C LEU A 409 9.78 -3.08 -7.07
N SER A 410 9.37 -4.33 -7.24
CA SER A 410 8.03 -4.70 -7.67
C SER A 410 7.08 -4.90 -6.49
N THR A 411 5.78 -5.08 -6.75
CA THR A 411 4.78 -5.45 -5.74
C THR A 411 3.51 -6.01 -6.39
N VAL A 412 2.90 -7.01 -5.75
CA VAL A 412 1.52 -7.44 -6.02
C VAL A 412 0.56 -6.88 -4.98
N SER A 413 0.98 -6.68 -3.72
CA SER A 413 0.11 -6.17 -2.65
C SER A 413 -0.43 -4.76 -2.93
N THR A 414 0.43 -3.81 -3.34
CA THR A 414 -0.01 -2.44 -3.69
C THR A 414 -0.83 -2.43 -4.98
N PHE A 415 -0.41 -3.21 -5.98
CA PHE A 415 -1.12 -3.42 -7.24
C PHE A 415 -2.55 -3.97 -7.01
N MET A 416 -2.73 -4.88 -6.05
CA MET A 416 -4.05 -5.40 -5.66
C MET A 416 -4.88 -4.40 -4.84
N ALA A 417 -4.27 -3.52 -4.04
CA ALA A 417 -4.99 -2.43 -3.37
C ALA A 417 -5.56 -1.42 -4.39
N GLU A 418 -4.77 -1.07 -5.40
CA GLU A 418 -5.18 -0.20 -6.51
C GLU A 418 -6.24 -0.88 -7.39
N TYR A 419 -6.06 -2.16 -7.73
CA TYR A 419 -7.04 -2.96 -8.47
C TYR A 419 -8.38 -3.05 -7.73
N HIS A 420 -8.37 -3.38 -6.43
CA HIS A 420 -9.58 -3.51 -5.62
C HIS A 420 -10.34 -2.17 -5.52
N ALA A 421 -9.62 -1.04 -5.33
CA ALA A 421 -10.24 0.27 -5.33
C ALA A 421 -10.86 0.64 -6.70
N MET A 422 -10.24 0.24 -7.81
CA MET A 422 -10.85 0.40 -9.14
C MET A 422 -12.09 -0.47 -9.32
N GLU A 423 -12.10 -1.68 -8.79
CA GLU A 423 -13.21 -2.63 -8.91
C GLU A 423 -14.44 -2.22 -8.09
N GLU A 424 -14.24 -1.68 -6.88
CA GLU A 424 -15.31 -1.10 -6.05
C GLU A 424 -15.82 0.26 -6.59
N SER A 425 -15.09 0.89 -7.51
CA SER A 425 -15.49 2.17 -8.11
C SER A 425 -16.60 2.01 -9.16
N SER A 426 -17.33 3.10 -9.42
CA SER A 426 -18.33 3.21 -10.50
C SER A 426 -17.80 2.92 -11.91
N LYS A 427 -16.48 2.72 -12.10
CA LYS A 427 -15.82 2.39 -13.37
C LYS A 427 -14.99 1.11 -13.26
N PHE A 428 -15.55 0.05 -12.69
CA PHE A 428 -14.92 -1.26 -12.44
C PHE A 428 -14.03 -1.80 -13.58
N TRP A 429 -14.39 -1.56 -14.85
CA TRP A 429 -13.61 -1.95 -16.02
C TRP A 429 -12.16 -1.43 -16.02
N ARG A 430 -11.89 -0.33 -15.31
CA ARG A 430 -10.54 0.21 -15.08
C ARG A 430 -9.63 -0.80 -14.40
N ALA A 431 -10.13 -1.59 -13.44
CA ALA A 431 -9.35 -2.61 -12.74
C ALA A 431 -8.83 -3.67 -13.71
N TYR A 432 -9.75 -4.22 -14.51
CA TYR A 432 -9.45 -5.23 -15.53
C TYR A 432 -8.48 -4.70 -16.60
N LEU A 433 -8.68 -3.48 -17.10
CA LEU A 433 -7.75 -2.86 -18.06
C LEU A 433 -6.37 -2.62 -17.44
N TYR A 434 -6.31 -2.08 -16.22
CA TYR A 434 -5.05 -1.82 -15.53
C TYR A 434 -4.26 -3.11 -15.27
N GLY A 435 -4.93 -4.17 -14.80
CA GLY A 435 -4.31 -5.47 -14.62
C GLY A 435 -3.82 -6.09 -15.93
N LEU A 436 -4.64 -6.04 -16.98
CA LEU A 436 -4.29 -6.55 -18.31
C LEU A 436 -3.09 -5.81 -18.91
N VAL A 437 -3.06 -4.47 -18.84
CA VAL A 437 -1.92 -3.66 -19.33
C VAL A 437 -0.65 -3.96 -18.53
N THR A 438 -0.74 -4.06 -17.21
CA THR A 438 0.42 -4.36 -16.34
C THR A 438 1.03 -5.72 -16.68
N ILE A 439 0.20 -6.76 -16.84
CA ILE A 439 0.64 -8.11 -17.19
C ILE A 439 1.17 -8.19 -18.62
N LEU A 440 0.38 -7.76 -19.62
CA LEU A 440 0.78 -7.92 -21.03
C LEU A 440 2.01 -7.10 -21.40
N ALA A 441 2.17 -5.87 -20.86
CA ALA A 441 3.35 -5.07 -21.14
C ALA A 441 4.63 -5.68 -20.55
N ALA A 442 4.59 -6.11 -19.28
CA ALA A 442 5.74 -6.74 -18.62
C ALA A 442 6.10 -8.09 -19.27
N PHE A 443 5.10 -8.87 -19.68
CA PHE A 443 5.31 -10.16 -20.32
C PHE A 443 5.84 -10.01 -21.75
N ALA A 444 5.25 -9.14 -22.58
CA ALA A 444 5.70 -8.92 -23.96
C ALA A 444 7.13 -8.35 -24.02
N LEU A 445 7.48 -7.40 -23.15
CA LEU A 445 8.85 -6.90 -23.04
C LEU A 445 9.78 -8.01 -22.51
N GLY A 446 9.33 -8.83 -21.56
CA GLY A 446 10.05 -10.01 -21.09
C GLY A 446 10.37 -11.03 -22.18
N ILE A 447 9.43 -11.31 -23.09
CA ILE A 447 9.65 -12.20 -24.24
C ILE A 447 10.74 -11.64 -25.16
N LEU A 448 10.73 -10.33 -25.44
CA LEU A 448 11.74 -9.68 -26.27
C LEU A 448 13.13 -9.64 -25.59
N ILE A 449 13.19 -9.47 -24.26
CA ILE A 449 14.43 -9.31 -23.50
C ILE A 449 15.06 -10.65 -23.12
N TYR A 450 14.28 -11.71 -22.90
CA TYR A 450 14.75 -13.01 -22.39
C TYR A 450 14.45 -14.17 -23.35
N ALA A 451 13.18 -14.44 -23.66
CA ALA A 451 12.82 -15.64 -24.42
C ALA A 451 13.41 -15.62 -25.85
N VAL A 452 13.31 -14.49 -26.56
CA VAL A 452 13.87 -14.32 -27.92
C VAL A 452 15.39 -14.50 -27.93
N PRO A 453 16.20 -13.87 -27.04
CA PRO A 453 17.62 -14.17 -26.91
C PRO A 453 17.96 -15.64 -26.57
N VAL A 454 17.20 -16.28 -25.66
CA VAL A 454 17.41 -17.68 -25.29
C VAL A 454 17.15 -18.61 -26.48
N TRP A 455 16.00 -18.48 -27.16
CA TRP A 455 15.66 -19.28 -28.33
C TRP A 455 16.61 -19.04 -29.52
N SER A 456 16.94 -17.77 -29.82
CA SER A 456 17.76 -17.42 -31.00
C SER A 456 19.25 -17.75 -30.86
N ARG A 457 19.75 -17.94 -29.63
CA ARG A 457 21.15 -18.31 -29.36
C ARG A 457 21.33 -19.71 -28.78
N GLY A 458 20.24 -20.42 -28.50
CA GLY A 458 20.28 -21.77 -27.94
C GLY A 458 20.90 -21.83 -26.54
N TYR A 459 20.64 -20.83 -25.69
CA TYR A 459 21.15 -20.82 -24.32
C TYR A 459 20.43 -21.86 -23.46
N SER A 460 21.09 -23.01 -23.23
CA SER A 460 20.59 -24.17 -22.47
C SER A 460 20.29 -23.86 -21.01
#